data_AF-A0A2V8KJE1-F1
#
_entry.id   AF-A0A2V8KJE1-F1
#
_cell.length_a   1.000
_cell.length_b   1.000
_cell.length_c   1.000
_cell.angle_alpha   90.00
_cell.angle_beta   90.00
_cell.angle_gamma   90.00
#
_symmetry.space_group_name_H-M   'P 1'
#
loop_
_entity.id
_entity.type
_entity.pdbx_description
1 polymer ?
#
loop_
_entity_poly.entity_id
_entity_poly.type
_entity_poly.pdbx_seq_one_letter_code
_entity_poly.pdbx_strand_id
1 'polypeptide(L)'
;MRLKSAFGLAATCAVVFILPAWSHHSHGNYVDTFMDIEGIVKEVHLIVPHSWVYLEVKDASGEPQIWALEATGRVGLQRAGVTTDTVKPGDTVKARCHRLKDGSNGCLLGFLKHKDGKVVDWDGNNALAPTDF
;
A
#
# COMPACT_ATOMS: atom_id res chain seq x y z
N MET A 1 1.99 57.23 -17.40
CA MET A 1 2.52 55.87 -17.62
C MET A 1 1.54 54.86 -17.02
N ARG A 2 0.84 54.09 -17.86
CA ARG A 2 -0.27 53.21 -17.43
C ARG A 2 0.27 51.84 -17.00
N LEU A 3 0.44 51.66 -15.69
CA LEU A 3 0.88 50.41 -15.05
C LEU A 3 -0.23 49.34 -15.00
N LYS A 4 -1.03 49.18 -16.07
CA LYS A 4 -2.21 48.29 -16.08
C LYS A 4 -1.97 46.97 -16.81
N SER A 5 -0.96 46.89 -17.68
CA SER A 5 -0.71 45.70 -18.52
C SER A 5 0.24 44.67 -17.89
N ALA A 6 1.07 45.06 -16.92
CA ALA A 6 2.01 44.14 -16.26
C ALA A 6 1.30 43.19 -15.26
N PHE A 7 0.18 43.62 -14.69
CA PHE A 7 -0.59 42.81 -13.72
C PHE A 7 -1.36 41.66 -14.40
N GLY A 8 -1.85 41.87 -15.62
CA GLY A 8 -2.58 40.85 -16.38
C GLY A 8 -1.70 39.69 -16.87
N LEU A 9 -0.44 39.97 -17.21
CA LEU A 9 0.50 38.94 -17.67
C LEU A 9 1.03 38.09 -16.50
N ALA A 10 1.30 38.72 -15.35
CA ALA A 10 1.70 38.02 -14.13
C ALA A 10 0.59 37.11 -13.58
N ALA A 11 -0.67 37.53 -13.63
CA ALA A 11 -1.81 36.71 -13.23
C ALA A 11 -2.00 35.49 -14.14
N THR A 12 -1.77 35.63 -15.45
CA THR A 12 -1.89 34.53 -16.41
C THR A 12 -0.78 33.48 -16.25
N CYS A 13 0.46 33.89 -15.91
CA CYS A 13 1.56 32.96 -15.63
C CYS A 13 1.38 32.15 -14.33
N ALA A 14 0.67 32.70 -13.33
CA ALA A 14 0.46 32.02 -12.05
C ALA A 14 -0.56 30.87 -12.12
N VAL A 15 -1.49 30.88 -13.10
CA VAL A 15 -2.54 29.85 -13.23
C VAL A 15 -2.04 28.57 -13.90
N VAL A 16 -0.91 28.61 -14.63
CA VAL A 16 -0.40 27.46 -15.41
C VAL A 16 0.21 26.35 -14.54
N PHE A 17 0.46 26.58 -13.25
CA PHE A 17 1.12 25.61 -12.37
C PHE A 17 0.18 24.80 -11.46
N ILE A 18 -1.14 24.91 -11.61
CA ILE A 18 -2.10 24.12 -10.81
C ILE A 18 -2.38 22.76 -11.47
N LEU A 19 -1.33 22.07 -11.94
CA LEU A 19 -1.47 20.70 -12.41
C LEU A 19 -1.56 19.76 -11.20
N PRO A 20 -2.46 18.76 -11.21
CA PRO A 20 -2.52 17.77 -10.14
C PRO A 20 -1.19 17.01 -10.10
N ALA A 21 -0.50 17.04 -8.97
CA ALA A 21 0.67 16.21 -8.74
C ALA A 21 0.21 14.75 -8.62
N TRP A 22 0.70 13.90 -9.52
CA TRP A 22 0.49 12.46 -9.40
C TRP A 22 1.36 11.96 -8.24
N SER A 23 0.72 11.48 -7.17
CA SER A 23 1.45 10.80 -6.10
C SER A 23 1.97 9.49 -6.67
N HIS A 24 3.29 9.35 -6.77
CA HIS A 24 3.94 8.08 -7.09
C HIS A 24 4.38 7.45 -5.76
N HIS A 25 3.90 6.25 -5.47
CA HIS A 25 4.47 5.43 -4.41
C HIS A 25 5.83 4.89 -4.90
N SER A 26 6.85 4.82 -4.03
CA SER A 26 8.16 4.35 -4.45
C SER A 26 8.25 2.83 -4.32
N HIS A 27 8.30 2.14 -5.47
CA HIS A 27 8.48 0.68 -5.52
C HIS A 27 9.95 0.26 -5.62
N GLY A 28 10.89 1.22 -5.58
CA GLY A 28 12.31 1.01 -5.94
C GLY A 28 13.05 -0.02 -5.07
N ASN A 29 12.61 -0.23 -3.83
CA ASN A 29 13.22 -1.18 -2.90
C ASN A 29 12.67 -2.61 -3.03
N TYR A 30 11.65 -2.82 -3.86
CA TYR A 30 10.93 -4.07 -3.97
C TYR A 30 11.26 -4.80 -5.27
N VAL A 31 11.28 -6.13 -5.21
CA VAL A 31 11.43 -6.97 -6.41
C VAL A 31 10.13 -6.92 -7.22
N ASP A 32 10.25 -6.70 -8.53
CA ASP A 32 9.10 -6.58 -9.45
C ASP A 32 8.49 -7.95 -9.83
N THR A 33 8.25 -8.78 -8.82
CA THR A 33 7.57 -10.08 -8.93
C THR A 33 6.79 -10.33 -7.66
N PHE A 34 5.57 -10.85 -7.79
CA PHE A 34 4.78 -11.27 -6.64
C PHE A 34 5.33 -12.55 -5.99
N MET A 35 5.16 -12.63 -4.68
CA MET A 35 5.18 -13.87 -3.92
C MET A 35 3.96 -13.93 -3.00
N ASP A 36 3.54 -15.14 -2.67
CA ASP A 36 2.47 -15.40 -1.71
C ASP A 36 3.08 -15.82 -0.37
N ILE A 37 2.59 -15.23 0.73
CA ILE A 37 2.92 -15.62 2.10
C ILE A 37 1.63 -15.84 2.90
N GLU A 38 1.64 -16.81 3.80
CA GLU A 38 0.55 -17.06 4.74
C GLU A 38 1.06 -16.91 6.18
N GLY A 39 0.27 -16.25 7.00
CA GLY A 39 0.69 -15.97 8.37
C GLY A 39 -0.45 -15.51 9.27
N ILE A 40 -0.12 -15.36 10.55
CA ILE A 40 -1.04 -14.85 11.57
C ILE A 40 -0.78 -13.36 11.74
N VAL A 41 -1.82 -12.55 11.62
CA VAL A 41 -1.71 -11.11 11.85
C VAL A 41 -1.36 -10.84 13.31
N LYS A 42 -0.31 -10.08 13.55
CA LYS A 42 0.10 -9.63 14.88
C LYS A 42 -0.33 -8.20 15.14
N GLU A 43 -0.15 -7.34 14.13
CA GLU A 43 -0.48 -5.92 14.24
C GLU A 43 -1.01 -5.38 12.91
N VAL A 44 -1.89 -4.39 13.00
CA VAL A 44 -2.39 -3.62 11.84
C VAL A 44 -2.34 -2.14 12.20
N HIS A 45 -1.57 -1.39 11.44
CA HIS A 45 -1.40 0.05 11.60
C HIS A 45 -2.03 0.77 10.42
N LEU A 46 -3.28 1.21 10.56
CA LEU A 46 -3.96 2.01 9.54
C LEU A 46 -3.60 3.48 9.72
N ILE A 47 -2.49 3.90 9.10
CA ILE A 47 -1.91 5.25 9.25
C ILE A 47 -1.56 5.86 7.87
N VAL A 48 -1.01 7.08 7.88
CA VAL A 48 -0.52 7.80 6.70
C VAL A 48 0.96 8.15 6.87
N PRO A 49 1.78 8.21 5.80
CA PRO A 49 1.42 7.96 4.40
C PRO A 49 1.29 6.48 4.04
N HIS A 50 1.86 5.57 4.84
CA HIS A 50 1.84 4.13 4.60
C HIS A 50 1.28 3.39 5.80
N SER A 51 0.25 2.58 5.57
CA SER A 51 -0.25 1.64 6.56
C SER A 51 0.60 0.37 6.57
N TRP A 52 0.50 -0.42 7.64
CA TRP A 52 1.31 -1.63 7.80
C TRP A 52 0.49 -2.78 8.34
N VAL A 53 0.80 -3.99 7.88
CA VAL A 53 0.33 -5.25 8.46
C VAL A 53 1.56 -6.05 8.88
N TYR A 54 1.57 -6.52 10.13
CA TYR A 54 2.66 -7.37 10.62
C TYR A 54 2.15 -8.80 10.71
N LEU A 55 2.82 -9.71 10.01
CA LEU A 55 2.48 -11.13 10.00
C LEU A 55 3.55 -11.94 10.72
N GLU A 56 3.12 -12.89 11.53
CA GLU A 56 3.96 -14.00 11.97
C GLU A 56 3.84 -15.12 10.93
N VAL A 57 4.93 -15.40 10.23
CA VAL A 57 5.05 -16.41 9.18
C VAL A 57 6.03 -17.47 9.66
N LYS A 58 5.68 -18.75 9.50
CA LYS A 58 6.62 -19.84 9.81
C LYS A 58 7.56 -20.06 8.64
N ASP A 59 8.86 -20.09 8.91
CA ASP A 59 9.84 -20.42 7.89
C ASP A 59 9.87 -21.94 7.59
N ALA A 60 10.79 -22.36 6.71
CA ALA A 60 10.94 -23.76 6.32
C ALA A 60 11.34 -24.69 7.48
N SER A 61 11.92 -24.16 8.55
CA SER A 61 12.25 -24.91 9.78
C SER A 61 11.10 -24.94 10.78
N GLY A 62 10.04 -24.15 10.54
CA GLY A 62 8.88 -24.02 11.41
C GLY A 62 9.01 -22.90 12.45
N GLU A 63 10.13 -22.18 12.45
CA GLU A 63 10.38 -21.07 13.38
C GLU A 63 9.55 -19.83 12.96
N PRO A 64 8.90 -19.15 13.91
CA PRO A 64 8.10 -17.97 13.62
C PRO A 64 9.00 -16.76 13.32
N GLN A 65 8.67 -16.05 12.24
CA GLN A 65 9.33 -14.82 11.83
C GLN A 65 8.31 -13.71 11.60
N ILE A 66 8.64 -12.49 12.02
CA ILE A 66 7.79 -11.32 11.75
C ILE A 66 8.12 -10.75 10.37
N TRP A 67 7.08 -10.55 9.58
CA TRP A 67 7.09 -9.92 8.28
C TRP A 67 6.35 -8.58 8.36
N ALA A 68 7.00 -7.51 7.89
CA ALA A 68 6.41 -6.17 7.80
C ALA A 68 5.88 -5.93 6.38
N LEU A 69 4.56 -5.80 6.25
CA LEU A 69 3.88 -5.60 4.98
C LEU A 69 3.49 -4.13 4.86
N GLU A 70 4.19 -3.38 4.00
CA GLU A 70 3.87 -1.98 3.69
C GLU A 70 2.65 -1.90 2.79
N ALA A 71 1.69 -1.03 3.11
CA ALA A 71 0.51 -0.79 2.31
C ALA A 71 0.37 0.70 1.96
N THR A 72 -0.60 1.03 1.09
CA THR A 72 -0.99 2.41 0.85
C THR A 72 -1.52 3.08 2.13
N GLY A 73 -1.72 4.39 2.06
CA GLY A 73 -2.22 5.16 3.19
C GLY A 73 -3.64 4.79 3.59
N ARG A 74 -3.98 5.01 4.86
CA ARG A 74 -5.32 4.75 5.45
C ARG A 74 -6.49 5.23 4.57
N VAL A 75 -6.35 6.39 3.93
CA VAL A 75 -7.41 6.96 3.07
C VAL A 75 -7.63 6.11 1.81
N GLY A 76 -6.56 5.60 1.20
CA GLY A 76 -6.64 4.69 0.06
C GLY A 76 -7.29 3.37 0.45
N LEU A 77 -6.84 2.79 1.57
CA LEU A 77 -7.41 1.57 2.13
C LEU A 77 -8.91 1.71 2.46
N GLN A 78 -9.31 2.84 3.04
CA GLN A 78 -10.72 3.11 3.31
C GLN A 78 -11.57 3.16 2.03
N ARG A 79 -11.04 3.72 0.94
CA ARG A 79 -11.71 3.71 -0.38
C ARG A 79 -11.81 2.31 -0.98
N ALA A 80 -10.82 1.44 -0.73
CA ALA A 80 -10.87 0.02 -1.06
C ALA A 80 -11.81 -0.79 -0.15
N GLY A 81 -12.44 -0.16 0.84
CA GLY A 81 -13.37 -0.79 1.78
C GLY A 81 -12.70 -1.51 2.95
N VAL A 82 -11.41 -1.25 3.21
CA VAL A 82 -10.72 -1.74 4.40
C VAL A 82 -11.11 -0.87 5.60
N THR A 83 -11.52 -1.54 6.67
CA THR A 83 -11.85 -0.95 7.96
C THR A 83 -11.02 -1.63 9.06
N THR A 84 -11.13 -1.13 10.29
CA THR A 84 -10.52 -1.77 11.46
C THR A 84 -11.06 -3.18 11.73
N ASP A 85 -12.19 -3.55 11.13
CA ASP A 85 -12.79 -4.87 11.28
C ASP A 85 -12.42 -5.87 10.20
N THR A 86 -11.75 -5.41 9.14
CA THR A 86 -11.44 -6.19 7.95
C THR A 86 -10.32 -7.19 8.18
N VAL A 87 -9.28 -6.79 8.92
CA VAL A 87 -8.13 -7.62 9.31
C VAL A 87 -7.78 -7.25 10.75
N LYS A 88 -7.65 -8.25 11.63
CA LYS A 88 -7.36 -8.06 13.05
C LYS A 88 -6.20 -8.95 13.52
N PRO A 89 -5.49 -8.56 14.58
CA PRO A 89 -4.59 -9.47 15.27
C PRO A 89 -5.27 -10.81 15.59
N GLY A 90 -4.57 -11.90 15.26
CA GLY A 90 -5.06 -13.29 15.39
C GLY A 90 -5.70 -13.87 14.13
N ASP A 91 -6.04 -13.06 13.12
CA ASP A 91 -6.54 -13.58 11.85
C ASP A 91 -5.42 -14.30 11.08
N THR A 92 -5.73 -15.47 10.52
CA THR A 92 -4.88 -16.12 9.50
C THR A 92 -5.21 -15.53 8.14
N VAL A 93 -4.20 -15.06 7.44
CA VAL A 93 -4.37 -14.39 6.14
C VAL A 93 -3.36 -14.90 5.12
N LYS A 94 -3.75 -14.84 3.84
CA LYS A 94 -2.84 -15.01 2.70
C LYS A 94 -2.57 -13.63 2.11
N ALA A 95 -1.31 -13.26 1.99
CA ALA A 95 -0.87 -12.01 1.40
C ALA A 95 -0.08 -12.27 0.12
N ARG A 96 -0.33 -11.47 -0.91
CA ARG A 96 0.46 -11.40 -2.14
C ARG A 96 1.21 -10.09 -2.15
N CYS A 97 2.53 -10.16 -2.16
CA CYS A 97 3.37 -8.98 -1.97
C CYS A 97 4.68 -9.05 -2.78
N HIS A 98 5.34 -7.90 -2.92
CA HIS A 98 6.66 -7.77 -3.53
C HIS A 98 7.72 -7.69 -2.43
N ARG A 99 8.60 -8.69 -2.31
CA ARG A 99 9.64 -8.69 -1.26
C ARG A 99 10.66 -7.57 -1.44
N LEU A 100 11.28 -7.17 -0.32
CA LEU A 100 12.43 -6.27 -0.35
C LEU A 100 13.62 -6.90 -1.09
N LYS A 101 14.37 -6.05 -1.79
CA LYS A 101 15.58 -6.44 -2.52
C LYS A 101 16.76 -6.81 -1.62
N ASP A 102 16.77 -6.29 -0.39
CA ASP A 102 17.85 -6.55 0.58
C ASP A 102 17.72 -7.91 1.30
N GLY A 103 16.62 -8.63 1.08
CA GLY A 103 16.36 -9.94 1.67
C GLY A 103 15.83 -9.92 3.10
N SER A 104 15.55 -8.75 3.67
CA SER A 104 14.86 -8.66 4.96
C SER A 104 13.40 -9.11 4.86
N ASN A 105 12.79 -9.46 6.00
CA ASN A 105 11.40 -9.90 6.10
C ASN A 105 10.42 -8.72 5.99
N GLY A 106 10.40 -8.10 4.83
CA GLY A 106 9.46 -7.05 4.50
C GLY A 106 9.00 -7.16 3.05
N CYS A 107 7.78 -6.72 2.80
CA CYS A 107 7.26 -6.66 1.44
C CYS A 107 6.25 -5.54 1.25
N LEU A 108 6.15 -5.06 0.02
CA LEU A 108 5.07 -4.18 -0.41
C LEU A 108 3.82 -5.00 -0.67
N LEU A 109 2.78 -4.77 0.11
CA LEU A 109 1.54 -5.51 0.09
C LEU A 109 0.70 -5.12 -1.11
N GLY A 110 0.53 -6.07 -2.04
CA GLY A 110 -0.39 -5.94 -3.16
C GLY A 110 -1.80 -6.34 -2.76
N PHE A 111 -1.99 -7.61 -2.38
CA PHE A 111 -3.30 -8.14 -2.05
C PHE A 111 -3.31 -8.90 -0.74
N LEU A 112 -4.44 -8.84 -0.04
CA LEU A 112 -4.69 -9.63 1.15
C LEU A 112 -6.03 -10.37 0.98
N LYS A 113 -6.00 -11.69 1.13
CA LYS A 113 -7.18 -12.55 1.16
C LYS A 113 -7.68 -12.66 2.59
N HIS A 114 -8.85 -12.10 2.82
CA HIS A 114 -9.46 -11.99 4.15
C HIS A 114 -10.09 -13.33 4.54
N LYS A 115 -10.44 -13.47 5.82
CA LYS A 115 -11.08 -14.69 6.34
C LYS A 115 -12.39 -15.06 5.65
N ASP A 116 -13.08 -14.07 5.07
CA ASP A 116 -14.33 -14.24 4.32
C ASP A 116 -14.09 -14.63 2.84
N GLY A 117 -12.82 -14.80 2.45
CA GLY A 117 -12.40 -15.12 1.09
C GLY A 117 -12.28 -13.90 0.17
N LYS A 118 -12.62 -12.69 0.63
CA LYS A 118 -12.50 -11.47 -0.17
C LYS A 118 -11.03 -11.12 -0.38
N VAL A 119 -10.67 -10.85 -1.62
CA VAL A 119 -9.35 -10.35 -2.00
C VAL A 119 -9.44 -8.85 -2.19
N VAL A 120 -8.61 -8.10 -1.46
CA VAL A 120 -8.58 -6.63 -1.52
C VAL A 120 -7.19 -6.16 -1.93
N ASP A 121 -7.12 -5.11 -2.74
CA ASP A 121 -5.89 -4.37 -3.08
C ASP A 121 -5.50 -3.45 -1.91
N TRP A 122 -4.26 -3.59 -1.47
CA TRP A 122 -3.64 -2.84 -0.37
C TRP A 122 -2.52 -1.90 -0.86
N ASP A 123 -2.11 -1.95 -2.13
CA ASP A 123 -1.12 -1.03 -2.71
C ASP A 123 -1.77 0.28 -3.19
N GLY A 124 -3.11 0.30 -3.29
CA GLY A 124 -3.87 1.51 -3.60
C GLY A 124 -3.92 1.85 -5.10
N ASN A 125 -3.57 0.90 -5.95
CA ASN A 125 -3.59 1.04 -7.40
C ASN A 125 -5.00 0.84 -8.00
N ASN A 126 -5.98 0.46 -7.17
CA ASN A 126 -7.31 0.00 -7.60
C ASN A 126 -7.20 -1.19 -8.55
N ALA A 127 -6.23 -2.07 -8.31
CA ALA A 127 -6.03 -3.25 -9.11
C ALA A 127 -7.17 -4.27 -8.89
N LEU A 128 -7.55 -4.97 -9.96
CA LEU A 128 -8.49 -6.08 -9.85
C LEU A 128 -7.85 -7.22 -9.06
N ALA A 129 -8.67 -7.92 -8.28
CA ALA A 129 -8.23 -9.10 -7.56
C ALA A 129 -7.67 -10.15 -8.56
N PRO A 130 -6.47 -10.69 -8.31
CA PRO A 130 -5.92 -11.76 -9.14
C PRO A 130 -6.81 -13.01 -9.10
N THR A 131 -6.97 -13.68 -10.24
CA THR A 131 -7.83 -14.87 -10.38
C THR A 131 -7.17 -16.15 -9.86
N ASP A 132 -5.86 -16.12 -9.62
CA ASP A 132 -5.01 -17.23 -9.20
C ASP A 132 -4.57 -17.13 -7.73
N PHE A 133 -5.31 -16.38 -6.90
CA PHE A 133 -4.93 -16.02 -5.53
C PHE A 133 -5.83 -16.60 -4.41
#